data_AF-G4ZDV3-F1
#
_entry.id   AF-G4ZDV3-F1
#
_cell.length_a   1.000
_cell.length_b   1.000
_cell.length_c   1.000
_cell.angle_alpha   90.00
_cell.angle_beta   90.00
_cell.angle_gamma   90.00
#
_symmetry.space_group_name_H-M   'P 1'
#
loop_
_entity.id
_entity.type
_entity.pdbx_description
1 polymer ?
#
loop_
_entity_poly.entity_id
_entity_poly.type
_entity_poly.pdbx_seq_one_letter_code
_entity_poly.pdbx_strand_id
1 'polypeptide(L)'
;MATAAPMLPQVYGQAQRQTTETEPLIDAPGSPIRALSEPVVRCWQRWPRVLLTLGAFVYVSLLVVWASSNSDKTIDDAQPSAVQEESRVPARPYPSGEAAPRRLQCVAWRATGRCRPNGPREPQNDKKCSDFIVNGMSGFCEVEDIDTGERIQVMQRHCTSLKGDVKFRCSDAPSFVNYRFDGHAAVQKL
;
A
#
# COMPACT_ATOMS: atom_id res chain seq x y z
N MET A 1 57.94 18.22 -5.42
CA MET A 1 58.61 19.54 -5.29
C MET A 1 57.56 20.58 -5.67
N ALA A 2 57.13 21.55 -4.87
CA ALA A 2 57.58 22.07 -3.60
C ALA A 2 56.39 22.78 -2.89
N THR A 3 56.37 22.70 -1.56
CA THR A 3 56.08 23.76 -0.54
C THR A 3 54.83 24.64 -0.66
N ALA A 4 54.18 25.12 0.40
CA ALA A 4 54.07 24.85 1.84
C ALA A 4 53.11 25.93 2.37
N ALA A 5 52.14 25.53 3.20
CA ALA A 5 51.65 26.24 4.39
C ALA A 5 50.89 27.61 4.30
N PRO A 6 50.14 27.96 5.38
CA PRO A 6 48.87 28.72 5.37
C PRO A 6 48.99 30.10 6.02
N MET A 7 47.97 30.97 5.91
CA MET A 7 47.75 32.07 6.88
C MET A 7 46.27 32.56 6.92
N LEU A 8 45.68 32.49 8.11
CA LEU A 8 44.61 33.39 8.59
C LEU A 8 45.24 34.72 9.03
N PRO A 9 44.44 35.79 9.11
CA PRO A 9 44.42 36.53 10.37
C PRO A 9 43.01 36.87 10.85
N GLN A 10 42.86 36.71 12.17
CA GLN A 10 41.86 37.33 13.03
C GLN A 10 41.96 38.86 12.97
N VAL A 11 40.84 39.56 12.84
CA VAL A 11 40.74 40.95 13.31
C VAL A 11 39.51 41.08 14.20
N TYR A 12 39.81 41.10 15.49
CA TYR A 12 38.98 41.60 16.57
C TYR A 12 38.73 43.11 16.38
N GLY A 13 37.51 43.55 16.63
CA GLY A 13 37.14 44.97 16.75
C GLY A 13 35.91 45.11 17.64
N GLN A 14 36.15 45.28 18.94
CA GLN A 14 35.15 45.69 19.93
C GLN A 14 34.91 47.21 19.89
N ALA A 15 33.81 47.60 20.56
CA ALA A 15 33.54 48.91 21.19
C ALA A 15 33.02 50.02 20.24
N GLN A 16 32.00 50.82 20.57
CA GLN A 16 31.39 51.13 21.87
C GLN A 16 30.12 52.01 21.69
N ARG A 17 29.14 51.83 22.61
CA ARG A 17 28.25 52.85 23.26
C ARG A 17 27.32 53.70 22.38
N GLN A 18 26.16 54.21 22.81
CA GLN A 18 25.46 54.43 24.08
C GLN A 18 23.97 54.66 23.67
N THR A 19 22.94 54.38 24.47
CA THR A 19 22.34 55.30 25.46
C THR A 19 21.17 54.55 26.13
N THR A 20 21.22 54.34 27.45
CA THR A 20 20.33 54.97 28.45
C THR A 20 18.84 54.94 28.11
N GLU A 21 18.10 54.06 28.78
CA GLU A 21 16.77 54.40 29.28
C GLU A 21 16.51 53.63 30.59
N THR A 22 15.90 54.31 31.53
CA THR A 22 15.76 53.99 32.95
C THR A 22 14.30 53.59 33.19
N GLU A 23 14.00 52.42 33.75
CA GLU A 23 12.67 52.10 34.30
C GLU A 23 12.75 50.95 35.34
N PRO A 24 11.76 50.78 36.23
CA PRO A 24 11.95 51.03 37.65
C PRO A 24 12.04 49.74 38.49
N LEU A 25 12.51 49.98 39.72
CA LEU A 25 12.67 49.06 40.83
C LEU A 25 11.40 48.25 41.13
N ILE A 26 11.43 46.94 40.88
CA ILE A 26 10.47 45.99 41.45
C ILE A 26 11.17 45.28 42.62
N ASP A 27 10.68 45.55 43.83
CA ASP A 27 11.04 44.87 45.07
C ASP A 27 10.76 43.36 44.94
N ALA A 28 11.78 42.53 45.17
CA ALA A 28 11.65 41.08 45.25
C ALA A 28 11.54 40.67 46.73
N PRO A 29 10.42 40.13 47.22
CA PRO A 29 10.37 39.51 48.53
C PRO A 29 11.13 38.17 48.51
N GLY A 30 12.06 38.05 49.46
CA GLY A 30 12.99 36.94 49.60
C GLY A 30 12.34 35.57 49.62
N SER A 31 12.97 34.63 48.91
CA SER A 31 12.60 33.23 48.87
C SER A 31 12.90 32.53 50.21
N PRO A 32 11.92 31.86 50.85
CA PRO A 32 12.21 30.93 51.93
C PRO A 32 12.53 29.56 51.31
N ILE A 33 13.75 29.37 50.83
CA ILE A 33 14.26 28.01 50.64
C ILE A 33 14.74 27.53 52.00
N ARG A 34 13.88 26.80 52.71
CA ARG A 34 14.25 25.70 53.62
C ARG A 34 13.01 24.95 54.08
N ALA A 35 13.16 23.62 54.10
CA ALA A 35 12.20 22.59 54.54
C ALA A 35 11.23 22.05 53.47
N LEU A 36 11.78 21.46 52.40
CA LEU A 36 11.10 20.30 51.81
C LEU A 36 11.52 19.06 52.60
N SER A 37 10.53 18.49 53.28
CA SER A 37 10.59 17.26 54.03
C SER A 37 10.94 16.07 53.14
N GLU A 38 11.63 15.09 53.72
CA GLU A 38 12.22 13.94 53.05
C GLU A 38 11.25 12.81 52.56
N PRO A 39 9.89 12.80 52.72
CA PRO A 39 9.11 11.67 52.22
C PRO A 39 8.72 11.75 50.74
N VAL A 40 8.94 12.88 50.03
CA VAL A 40 8.41 13.07 48.67
C VAL A 40 9.19 12.29 47.60
N VAL A 41 10.45 11.92 47.85
CA VAL A 41 11.32 11.31 46.83
C VAL A 41 11.03 9.83 46.55
N ARG A 42 10.29 9.10 47.42
CA ARG A 42 9.91 7.70 47.18
C ARG A 42 8.67 7.53 46.30
N CYS A 43 7.88 8.58 46.09
CA CYS A 43 6.65 8.48 45.28
C CYS A 43 6.88 8.76 43.78
N TRP A 44 7.98 9.45 43.43
CA TRP A 44 8.17 10.02 42.10
C TRP A 44 8.78 9.09 41.03
N GLN A 45 9.17 7.86 41.38
CA GLN A 45 9.83 6.92 40.44
C GLN A 45 9.02 5.65 40.11
N ARG A 46 7.87 5.44 40.75
CA ARG A 46 7.05 4.22 40.58
C ARG A 46 5.76 4.45 39.80
N TRP A 47 5.23 5.67 39.83
CA TRP A 47 4.06 6.09 39.05
C TRP A 47 4.27 6.13 37.52
N PRO A 48 5.41 6.61 36.96
CA PRO A 48 5.56 6.64 35.50
C PRO A 48 5.66 5.22 34.90
N ARG A 49 6.25 4.27 35.63
CA ARG A 49 6.34 2.87 35.18
C ARG A 49 4.98 2.17 35.18
N VAL A 50 4.17 2.38 36.22
CA VAL A 50 2.82 1.80 36.29
C VAL A 50 1.90 2.39 35.21
N LEU A 51 1.96 3.70 34.98
CA LEU A 51 1.20 4.36 33.92
C LEU A 51 1.62 3.88 32.52
N LEU A 52 2.92 3.71 32.27
CA LEU A 52 3.41 3.15 31.01
C LEU A 52 2.96 1.71 30.79
N THR A 53 2.97 0.86 31.84
CA THR A 53 2.48 -0.52 31.72
C THR A 53 0.98 -0.61 31.47
N LEU A 54 0.18 0.23 32.13
CA LEU A 54 -1.27 0.28 31.90
C LEU A 54 -1.59 0.84 30.50
N GLY A 55 -0.88 1.88 30.06
CA GLY A 55 -1.02 2.41 28.70
C GLY A 55 -0.66 1.39 27.62
N ALA A 56 0.45 0.65 27.80
CA ALA A 56 0.85 -0.41 26.89
C ALA A 56 -0.18 -1.55 26.84
N PHE A 57 -0.73 -1.96 27.99
CA PHE A 57 -1.77 -2.99 28.04
C PHE A 57 -3.05 -2.56 27.32
N VAL A 58 -3.54 -1.34 27.59
CA VAL A 58 -4.70 -0.77 26.89
C VAL A 58 -4.45 -0.66 25.38
N TYR A 59 -3.26 -0.23 24.97
CA TYR A 59 -2.89 -0.13 23.55
C TYR A 59 -2.87 -1.49 22.85
N VAL A 60 -2.29 -2.52 23.48
CA VAL A 60 -2.28 -3.89 22.94
C VAL A 60 -3.69 -4.46 22.88
N SER A 61 -4.53 -4.26 23.90
CA SER A 61 -5.93 -4.68 23.85
C SER A 61 -6.70 -4.00 22.72
N LEU A 62 -6.51 -2.68 22.52
CA LEU A 62 -7.12 -1.95 21.40
C LEU A 62 -6.61 -2.44 20.05
N LEU A 63 -5.31 -2.75 19.91
CA LEU A 63 -4.75 -3.32 18.69
C LEU A 63 -5.33 -4.71 18.39
N VAL A 64 -5.49 -5.56 19.39
CA VAL A 64 -6.12 -6.88 19.22
C VAL A 64 -7.58 -6.72 18.80
N VAL A 65 -8.35 -5.83 19.44
CA VAL A 65 -9.75 -5.56 19.05
C VAL A 65 -9.84 -4.98 17.64
N TRP A 66 -8.94 -4.05 17.28
CA TRP A 66 -8.88 -3.47 15.93
C TRP A 66 -8.46 -4.50 14.88
N ALA A 67 -7.49 -5.37 15.18
CA ALA A 67 -7.08 -6.47 14.30
C ALA A 67 -8.20 -7.50 14.13
N SER A 68 -8.92 -7.85 15.20
CA SER A 68 -10.10 -8.73 15.15
C SER A 68 -11.24 -8.09 14.35
N SER A 69 -11.50 -6.79 14.54
CA SER A 69 -12.53 -6.05 13.80
C SER A 69 -12.16 -5.85 12.32
N ASN A 70 -10.87 -5.78 11.98
CA ASN A 70 -10.40 -5.72 10.59
C ASN A 70 -10.37 -7.08 9.91
N SER A 71 -10.37 -8.17 10.68
CA SER A 71 -10.35 -9.54 10.14
C SER A 71 -11.75 -10.08 9.78
N ASP A 72 -12.81 -9.30 10.00
CA ASP A 72 -14.18 -9.66 9.63
C ASP A 72 -14.62 -9.01 8.30
N LYS A 73 -13.92 -9.38 7.22
CA LYS A 73 -14.37 -9.22 5.81
C LYS A 73 -13.77 -10.26 4.88
N THR A 74 -13.70 -11.51 5.32
CA THR A 74 -13.50 -12.63 4.39
C THR A 74 -14.37 -13.79 4.82
N ILE A 75 -15.17 -14.24 3.84
CA ILE A 75 -16.05 -15.42 3.84
C ILE A 75 -17.44 -15.14 4.40
N ASP A 76 -18.27 -14.50 3.58
CA ASP A 76 -19.69 -14.86 3.49
C ASP A 76 -20.02 -15.01 2.00
N ASP A 77 -20.24 -16.28 1.64
CA ASP A 77 -21.24 -16.82 0.72
C ASP A 77 -21.39 -16.26 -0.70
N ALA A 78 -21.13 -17.19 -1.62
CA ALA A 78 -21.77 -17.28 -2.91
C ALA A 78 -23.31 -17.23 -2.76
N GLN A 79 -23.93 -16.19 -3.33
CA GLN A 79 -25.32 -16.23 -3.78
C GLN A 79 -25.42 -15.40 -5.07
N PRO A 80 -26.09 -15.93 -6.12
CA PRO A 80 -26.04 -15.38 -7.47
C PRO A 80 -26.87 -14.10 -7.52
N SER A 81 -26.19 -12.97 -7.69
CA SER A 81 -26.86 -11.73 -8.08
C SER A 81 -27.25 -11.87 -9.56
N ALA A 82 -28.54 -11.74 -9.82
CA ALA A 82 -29.14 -11.71 -11.14
C ALA A 82 -28.33 -10.83 -12.10
N VAL A 83 -27.62 -11.46 -13.02
CA VAL A 83 -27.03 -10.77 -14.17
C VAL A 83 -28.17 -10.61 -15.17
N GLN A 84 -28.58 -9.36 -15.37
CA GLN A 84 -29.42 -8.99 -16.50
C GLN A 84 -28.69 -9.37 -17.79
N GLU A 85 -29.37 -10.22 -18.53
CA GLU A 85 -28.97 -10.80 -19.79
C GLU A 85 -29.03 -9.76 -20.89
N GLU A 86 -27.87 -9.40 -21.44
CA GLU A 86 -27.78 -8.73 -22.73
C GLU A 86 -26.57 -9.34 -23.48
N SER A 87 -26.89 -10.33 -24.32
CA SER A 87 -26.15 -10.75 -25.52
C SER A 87 -24.68 -11.18 -25.36
N ARG A 88 -24.44 -12.49 -25.61
CA ARG A 88 -23.17 -13.25 -25.62
C ARG A 88 -22.72 -13.69 -24.22
N VAL A 89 -22.55 -15.02 -24.09
CA VAL A 89 -22.16 -15.78 -22.90
C VAL A 89 -21.34 -14.96 -21.90
N PRO A 90 -21.81 -14.75 -20.65
CA PRO A 90 -21.11 -13.94 -19.66
C PRO A 90 -19.78 -14.61 -19.30
N ALA A 91 -18.67 -13.91 -19.56
CA ALA A 91 -17.36 -14.37 -19.15
C ALA A 91 -17.30 -14.43 -17.61
N ARG A 92 -16.85 -15.54 -17.02
CA ARG A 92 -16.75 -15.72 -15.56
C ARG A 92 -15.30 -15.54 -15.07
N PRO A 93 -15.04 -15.13 -13.82
CA PRO A 93 -13.68 -15.09 -13.28
C PRO A 93 -12.98 -16.46 -13.32
N TYR A 94 -11.68 -16.49 -13.60
CA TYR A 94 -10.91 -17.74 -13.62
C TYR A 94 -10.87 -18.43 -12.24
N PRO A 95 -11.16 -19.74 -12.15
CA PRO A 95 -11.15 -20.46 -10.88
C PRO A 95 -9.71 -20.61 -10.34
N SER A 96 -9.44 -20.05 -9.16
CA SER A 96 -8.09 -20.06 -8.58
C SER A 96 -7.61 -21.44 -8.08
N GLY A 97 -8.48 -22.46 -8.07
CA GLY A 97 -8.24 -23.78 -7.47
C GLY A 97 -8.23 -24.94 -8.45
N GLU A 98 -8.08 -24.67 -9.75
CA GLU A 98 -8.09 -25.73 -10.75
C GLU A 98 -6.86 -26.63 -10.67
N ALA A 99 -7.06 -27.94 -10.84
CA ALA A 99 -6.02 -28.95 -10.69
C ALA A 99 -5.27 -29.28 -11.99
N ALA A 100 -5.69 -28.72 -13.13
CA ALA A 100 -5.15 -29.03 -14.45
C ALA A 100 -4.97 -27.76 -15.31
N PRO A 101 -4.00 -27.76 -16.25
CA PRO A 101 -3.86 -26.67 -17.22
C PRO A 101 -5.07 -26.62 -18.16
N ARG A 102 -5.43 -25.42 -18.62
CA ARG A 102 -6.49 -25.21 -19.62
C ARG A 102 -5.94 -24.80 -20.98
N ARG A 103 -6.60 -25.24 -22.06
CA ARG A 103 -6.30 -24.79 -23.42
C ARG A 103 -7.07 -23.51 -23.73
N LEU A 104 -6.47 -22.38 -23.38
CA LEU A 104 -7.11 -21.07 -23.50
C LEU A 104 -6.71 -20.37 -24.80
N GLN A 105 -7.70 -19.76 -25.46
CA GLN A 105 -7.52 -18.86 -26.59
C GLN A 105 -7.94 -17.44 -26.22
N CYS A 106 -7.11 -16.45 -26.54
CA CYS A 106 -7.47 -15.06 -26.33
C CYS A 106 -8.61 -14.62 -27.25
N VAL A 107 -9.56 -13.88 -26.69
CA VAL A 107 -10.70 -13.29 -27.40
C VAL A 107 -10.45 -11.82 -27.64
N ALA A 108 -10.30 -11.05 -26.56
CA ALA A 108 -10.08 -9.60 -26.59
C ALA A 108 -9.70 -9.08 -25.20
N TRP A 109 -9.18 -7.85 -25.16
CA TRP A 109 -9.21 -7.02 -23.97
C TRP A 109 -10.58 -6.36 -23.82
N ARG A 110 -11.14 -6.46 -22.63
CA ARG A 110 -12.41 -5.85 -22.25
C ARG A 110 -12.16 -4.66 -21.34
N ALA A 111 -12.26 -3.45 -21.89
CA ALA A 111 -12.07 -2.23 -21.14
C ALA A 111 -13.24 -1.93 -20.21
N THR A 112 -12.93 -1.52 -19.00
CA THR A 112 -13.93 -1.15 -18.00
C THR A 112 -13.60 0.19 -17.38
N GLY A 113 -14.64 0.91 -16.99
CA GLY A 113 -14.53 2.23 -16.36
C GLY A 113 -14.29 2.16 -14.86
N ARG A 114 -14.17 3.34 -14.25
CA ARG A 114 -14.05 3.54 -12.80
C ARG A 114 -12.84 2.85 -12.17
N CYS A 115 -11.78 2.61 -12.94
CA CYS A 115 -10.55 1.97 -12.46
C CYS A 115 -10.78 0.61 -11.81
N ARG A 116 -11.81 -0.13 -12.26
CA ARG A 116 -12.19 -1.43 -11.71
C ARG A 116 -12.37 -2.44 -12.82
N PRO A 117 -11.81 -3.65 -12.72
CA PRO A 117 -11.97 -4.69 -13.74
C PRO A 117 -13.43 -5.17 -13.87
N ASN A 118 -14.22 -5.07 -12.81
CA ASN A 118 -15.67 -5.31 -12.80
C ASN A 118 -16.50 -4.01 -12.91
N GLY A 119 -15.88 -2.92 -13.35
CA GLY A 119 -16.55 -1.65 -13.57
C GLY A 119 -17.46 -1.67 -14.80
N PRO A 120 -18.17 -0.56 -15.08
CA PRO A 120 -18.99 -0.42 -16.28
C PRO A 120 -18.18 -0.73 -17.54
N ARG A 121 -18.76 -1.45 -18.50
CA ARG A 121 -18.09 -1.76 -19.77
C ARG A 121 -17.86 -0.49 -20.59
N GLU A 122 -16.70 -0.40 -21.24
CA GLU A 122 -16.35 0.65 -22.20
C GLU A 122 -15.97 0.03 -23.55
N PRO A 123 -16.93 -0.51 -24.32
CA PRO A 123 -16.64 -1.30 -25.52
C PRO A 123 -15.83 -0.54 -26.59
N GLN A 124 -15.96 0.79 -26.63
CA GLN A 124 -15.18 1.66 -27.51
C GLN A 124 -13.67 1.62 -27.22
N ASN A 125 -13.29 1.18 -26.03
CA ASN A 125 -11.90 1.07 -25.56
C ASN A 125 -11.38 -0.38 -25.55
N ASP A 126 -12.19 -1.36 -25.99
CA ASP A 126 -11.75 -2.74 -26.15
C ASP A 126 -10.57 -2.81 -27.13
N LYS A 127 -9.70 -3.80 -26.91
CA LYS A 127 -8.50 -3.99 -27.75
C LYS A 127 -8.38 -5.42 -28.23
N LYS A 128 -7.69 -5.60 -29.35
CA LYS A 128 -7.39 -6.93 -29.89
C LYS A 128 -6.34 -7.62 -29.02
N CYS A 129 -6.26 -8.94 -29.11
CA CYS A 129 -5.28 -9.74 -28.35
C CYS A 129 -3.83 -9.32 -28.57
N SER A 130 -3.51 -8.82 -29.77
CA SER A 130 -2.16 -8.37 -30.14
C SER A 130 -1.81 -6.97 -29.62
N ASP A 131 -2.78 -6.20 -29.17
CA ASP A 131 -2.57 -4.80 -28.79
C ASP A 131 -1.95 -4.73 -27.40
N PHE A 132 -1.13 -3.70 -27.18
CA PHE A 132 -0.52 -3.47 -25.88
C PHE A 132 -1.51 -2.86 -24.90
N ILE A 133 -1.56 -3.45 -23.71
CA ILE A 133 -2.20 -2.91 -22.52
C ILE A 133 -1.11 -2.22 -21.68
N VAL A 134 -1.23 -0.89 -21.57
CA VAL A 134 -0.33 0.01 -20.83
C VAL A 134 -0.97 0.48 -19.51
N ASN A 135 -0.19 1.21 -18.71
CA ASN A 135 -0.64 1.81 -17.45
C ASN A 135 -1.85 2.75 -17.67
N GLY A 136 -2.68 2.90 -16.63
CA GLY A 136 -3.85 3.79 -16.65
C GLY A 136 -5.13 3.13 -17.13
N MET A 137 -5.08 1.90 -17.67
CA MET A 137 -6.26 1.18 -18.12
C MET A 137 -6.82 0.23 -17.06
N SER A 138 -8.15 0.13 -16.99
CA SER A 138 -8.87 -0.91 -16.24
C SER A 138 -9.65 -1.83 -17.17
N GLY A 139 -9.75 -3.10 -16.77
CA GLY A 139 -10.39 -4.13 -17.58
C GLY A 139 -9.87 -5.51 -17.28
N PHE A 140 -10.13 -6.44 -18.19
CA PHE A 140 -9.67 -7.82 -18.11
C PHE A 140 -9.43 -8.39 -19.50
N CYS A 141 -8.61 -9.43 -19.58
CA CYS A 141 -8.50 -10.22 -20.79
C CYS A 141 -9.60 -11.28 -20.77
N GLU A 142 -10.42 -11.30 -21.81
CA GLU A 142 -11.36 -12.39 -22.04
C GLU A 142 -10.66 -13.48 -22.84
N VAL A 143 -10.70 -14.70 -22.31
CA VAL A 143 -10.21 -15.92 -22.96
C VAL A 143 -11.35 -16.90 -23.11
N GLU A 144 -11.24 -17.79 -24.09
CA GLU A 144 -12.13 -18.91 -24.31
C GLU A 144 -11.37 -20.20 -24.08
N ASP A 145 -11.92 -21.08 -23.27
CA ASP A 145 -11.42 -22.43 -23.17
C ASP A 145 -11.84 -23.21 -24.43
N ILE A 146 -10.86 -23.69 -25.20
CA ILE A 146 -11.09 -24.37 -26.47
C ILE A 146 -11.80 -25.72 -26.24
N ASP A 147 -11.58 -26.36 -25.09
CA ASP A 147 -12.12 -27.68 -24.81
C ASP A 147 -13.59 -27.60 -24.36
N THR A 148 -13.97 -26.52 -23.65
CA THR A 148 -15.33 -26.37 -23.08
C THR A 148 -16.18 -25.28 -23.74
N GLY A 149 -15.56 -24.36 -24.51
CA GLY A 149 -16.21 -23.16 -25.04
C GLY A 149 -16.50 -22.08 -23.98
N GLU A 150 -16.03 -22.24 -22.75
CA GLU A 150 -16.30 -21.32 -21.66
C GLU A 150 -15.53 -19.99 -21.83
N ARG A 151 -16.23 -18.86 -21.70
CA ARG A 151 -15.60 -17.53 -21.64
C ARG A 151 -15.15 -17.23 -20.22
N ILE A 152 -13.88 -16.85 -20.06
CA ILE A 152 -13.25 -16.66 -18.76
C ILE A 152 -12.54 -15.31 -18.73
N GLN A 153 -12.67 -14.61 -17.61
CA GLN A 153 -12.01 -13.35 -17.32
C GLN A 153 -10.71 -13.62 -16.57
N VAL A 154 -9.59 -13.25 -17.19
CA VAL A 154 -8.24 -13.40 -16.65
C VAL A 154 -7.51 -12.06 -16.70
N MET A 155 -6.36 -11.98 -16.03
CA MET A 155 -5.50 -10.78 -16.03
C MET A 155 -6.25 -9.47 -15.73
N GLN A 156 -7.12 -9.49 -14.72
CA GLN A 156 -7.88 -8.32 -14.28
C GLN A 156 -6.96 -7.17 -13.87
N ARG A 157 -7.27 -5.94 -14.28
CA ARG A 157 -6.46 -4.74 -14.04
C ARG A 157 -7.29 -3.59 -13.50
N HIS A 158 -6.65 -2.83 -12.61
CA HIS A 158 -7.04 -1.47 -12.25
C HIS A 158 -6.09 -0.46 -12.92
N CYS A 159 -6.49 0.81 -13.00
CA CYS A 159 -5.70 1.89 -13.61
C CYS A 159 -4.26 1.97 -13.09
N THR A 160 -4.05 1.68 -11.80
CA THR A 160 -2.76 1.80 -11.11
C THR A 160 -2.04 0.47 -10.91
N SER A 161 -2.60 -0.66 -11.37
CA SER A 161 -2.01 -1.98 -11.13
C SER A 161 -0.73 -2.22 -11.95
N LEU A 162 -0.50 -1.48 -13.04
CA LEU A 162 0.64 -1.67 -13.95
C LEU A 162 1.70 -0.61 -13.69
N LYS A 163 2.98 -0.98 -13.60
CA LYS A 163 4.06 0.01 -13.58
C LYS A 163 4.12 0.74 -14.93
N GLY A 164 4.46 2.03 -14.93
CA GLY A 164 4.39 2.91 -16.12
C GLY A 164 5.05 2.35 -17.38
N ASP A 165 6.26 1.79 -17.25
CA ASP A 165 7.03 1.28 -18.39
C ASP A 165 6.68 -0.16 -18.78
N VAL A 166 5.80 -0.82 -18.03
CA VAL A 166 5.41 -2.20 -18.31
C VAL A 166 4.18 -2.19 -19.22
N LYS A 167 4.24 -3.03 -20.24
CA LYS A 167 3.14 -3.32 -21.16
C LYS A 167 3.02 -4.82 -21.36
N PHE A 168 1.80 -5.29 -21.55
CA PHE A 168 1.52 -6.71 -21.82
C PHE A 168 0.44 -6.82 -22.90
N ARG A 169 0.23 -8.03 -23.42
CA ARG A 169 -0.83 -8.31 -24.40
C ARG A 169 -1.78 -9.35 -23.84
N CYS A 170 -3.04 -9.34 -24.26
CA CYS A 170 -3.95 -10.42 -23.87
C CYS A 170 -3.63 -11.74 -24.58
N SER A 171 -2.84 -11.74 -25.65
CA SER A 171 -2.27 -12.95 -26.24
C SER A 171 -1.41 -13.76 -25.26
N ASP A 172 -0.86 -13.11 -24.23
CA ASP A 172 0.02 -13.75 -23.26
C ASP A 172 -0.78 -14.42 -22.12
N ALA A 173 -2.09 -14.18 -22.07
CA ALA A 173 -2.97 -14.66 -21.00
C ALA A 173 -2.94 -16.19 -20.78
N PRO A 174 -2.92 -17.05 -21.82
CA PRO A 174 -2.84 -18.49 -21.62
C PRO A 174 -1.58 -18.91 -20.83
N SER A 175 -0.43 -18.29 -21.11
CA SER A 175 0.83 -18.58 -20.41
C SER A 175 0.77 -18.13 -18.95
N PHE A 176 0.19 -16.97 -18.66
CA PHE A 176 0.04 -16.50 -17.27
C PHE A 176 -0.87 -17.41 -16.45
N VAL A 177 -1.94 -17.91 -17.05
CA VAL A 177 -2.88 -18.82 -16.38
C VAL A 177 -2.23 -20.17 -16.11
N ASN A 178 -1.51 -20.72 -17.09
CA ASN A 178 -0.90 -22.05 -16.98
C ASN A 178 0.47 -22.08 -16.28
N TYR A 179 1.03 -20.90 -15.94
CA TYR A 179 2.39 -20.78 -15.38
C TYR A 179 2.69 -21.74 -14.23
N ARG A 180 1.74 -21.97 -13.31
CA ARG A 180 1.96 -22.89 -12.17
C ARG A 180 2.16 -24.33 -12.66
N PHE A 181 1.35 -24.79 -13.62
CA PHE A 181 1.46 -26.14 -14.17
C PHE A 181 2.75 -26.31 -14.97
N ASP A 182 3.09 -25.32 -15.79
CA ASP A 182 4.32 -25.32 -16.58
C ASP A 182 5.57 -25.37 -15.68
N GLY A 183 5.56 -24.61 -14.58
CA GLY A 183 6.62 -24.63 -13.57
C GLY A 183 6.76 -25.99 -12.88
N HIS A 184 5.66 -26.59 -12.44
CA HIS A 184 5.68 -27.93 -11.83
C HIS A 184 6.16 -29.00 -12.81
N ALA A 185 5.70 -28.95 -14.07
CA ALA A 185 6.11 -29.89 -15.11
C ALA A 185 7.60 -29.74 -15.47
N ALA A 186 8.16 -28.54 -15.39
CA ALA A 186 9.58 -28.31 -15.63
C ALA A 186 10.47 -28.93 -14.53
N VAL A 187 10.06 -28.82 -13.27
CA VAL A 187 10.81 -29.40 -12.13
C VAL A 187 10.83 -30.93 -12.17
N GLN A 188 9.73 -31.57 -12.57
CA GLN A 188 9.63 -33.04 -12.64
C GLN A 188 10.48 -33.68 -13.74
N LYS A 189 10.98 -32.88 -14.70
CA LYS A 189 11.82 -33.35 -15.81
C LYS A 189 13.32 -33.32 -15.48
N LEU A 190 13.69 -32.77 -14.32
CA LEU A 190 15.06 -32.76 -13.79
C LEU A 190 15.31 -34.01 -12.96
#